data_AF-A0A6P1MBZ2-F1
#
_entry.id   AF-A0A6P1MBZ2-F1
#
_cell.length_a   1.000
_cell.length_b   1.000
_cell.length_c   1.000
_cell.angle_alpha   90.00
_cell.angle_beta   90.00
_cell.angle_gamma   90.00
#
_symmetry.space_group_name_H-M   'P 1'
#
loop_
_entity.id
_entity.type
_entity.pdbx_description
1 polymer ?
#
loop_
_entity_poly.entity_id
_entity_poly.type
_entity_poly.pdbx_seq_one_letter_code
_entity_poly.pdbx_strand_id
1 'polypeptide(L)' 'MGTNPIGKGTKTIGINMSKKMAEELENRSSSMHISKSKYCKIILQQWLDSGKKLTLSE' A
#
# COMPACT_ATOMS: atom_id res chain seq x y z
N MET A 1 5.70 14.67 11.96
CA MET A 1 5.90 14.33 10.54
C MET A 1 4.57 14.59 9.84
N GLY A 2 4.42 15.71 9.13
CA GLY A 2 3.14 16.12 8.52
C GLY A 2 2.92 15.41 7.20
N THR A 3 1.86 14.62 7.09
CA THR A 3 1.42 14.03 5.82
C THR A 3 0.56 15.05 5.08
N ASN A 4 1.19 15.84 4.20
CA ASN A 4 0.44 16.75 3.32
C ASN A 4 -0.52 15.93 2.43
N PRO A 5 -1.83 16.21 2.43
CA PRO A 5 -2.76 15.54 1.54
C PRO A 5 -2.43 15.91 0.09
N ILE A 6 -2.06 14.92 -0.72
CA ILE A 6 -1.81 15.10 -2.14
C ILE A 6 -3.18 15.15 -2.83
N GLY A 7 -3.72 16.36 -3.04
CA GLY A 7 -4.89 16.61 -3.89
C GLY A 7 -6.25 16.65 -3.17
N LYS A 8 -7.16 17.49 -3.67
CA LYS A 8 -8.54 17.65 -3.18
C LYS A 8 -9.29 16.31 -3.34
N GLY A 9 -9.73 15.71 -2.24
CA GLY A 9 -10.47 14.45 -2.23
C GLY A 9 -9.65 13.19 -1.93
N THR A 10 -8.35 13.29 -1.63
CA THR A 10 -7.56 12.15 -1.17
C THR A 10 -7.61 12.02 0.36
N LYS A 11 -7.55 10.78 0.85
CA LYS A 11 -7.41 10.46 2.27
C LYS A 11 -6.07 9.77 2.49
N THR A 12 -5.33 10.21 3.49
CA THR A 12 -4.10 9.55 3.93
C THR A 12 -4.45 8.37 4.82
N ILE A 13 -3.86 7.20 4.54
CA ILE A 13 -4.04 5.98 5.33
C ILE A 13 -2.67 5.60 5.90
N GLY A 14 -2.57 5.51 7.22
CA GLY A 14 -1.43 4.91 7.90
C GLY A 14 -1.64 3.40 8.01
N ILE A 15 -0.65 2.60 7.60
CA ILE A 15 -0.70 1.14 7.68
C ILE A 15 0.41 0.70 8.62
N ASN A 16 0.04 0.05 9.72
CA ASN A 16 1.01 -0.60 10.59
C ASN A 16 1.40 -1.96 9.99
N MET A 17 2.70 -2.24 9.92
CA MET A 17 3.23 -3.49 9.40
C MET A 17 4.59 -3.79 10.01
N SER A 18 5.03 -5.04 9.91
CA SER A 18 6.38 -5.41 10.34
C SER A 18 7.44 -4.73 9.48
N LYS A 19 8.61 -4.46 10.08
CA LYS A 19 9.76 -3.86 9.37
C LYS A 19 10.16 -4.66 8.13
N LYS A 20 10.18 -5.99 8.24
CA LYS A 20 10.50 -6.89 7.13
C LYS A 20 9.55 -6.71 5.94
N MET A 21 8.25 -6.58 6.19
CA MET A 21 7.26 -6.35 5.14
C MET A 21 7.45 -4.99 4.47
N ALA A 22 7.75 -3.95 5.25
CA ALA A 22 8.03 -2.63 4.71
C ALA A 22 9.28 -2.60 3.82
N GLU A 23 10.34 -3.31 4.20
CA GLU A 23 11.56 -3.46 3.39
C GLU A 23 11.29 -4.24 2.10
N GLU A 24 10.48 -5.29 2.16
CA GLU A 24 10.11 -6.06 0.96
C GLU A 24 9.31 -5.22 -0.04
N LEU A 25 8.34 -4.44 0.45
CA LEU A 25 7.59 -3.49 -0.37
C LEU A 25 8.51 -2.43 -1.01
N GLU A 26 9.50 -1.94 -0.26
CA GLU A 26 10.49 -0.99 -0.79
C GLU A 26 11.31 -1.61 -1.92
N ASN A 27 11.88 -2.79 -1.68
CA ASN A 27 12.74 -3.47 -2.65
C ASN A 27 11.99 -3.77 -3.96
N ARG A 28 10.74 -4.24 -3.86
CA ARG A 28 9.89 -4.52 -5.03
C ARG A 28 9.47 -3.24 -5.75
N SER A 29 9.11 -2.18 -5.02
CA SER A 29 8.76 -0.91 -5.67
C SER A 29 9.96 -0.29 -6.39
N SER A 30 11.14 -0.40 -5.79
CA SER A 30 12.41 0.08 -6.35
C SER A 30 12.81 -0.67 -7.61
N SER A 31 12.68 -2.02 -7.63
CA SER A 31 12.98 -2.81 -8.83
C SER A 31 12.03 -2.54 -10.00
N MET A 32 10.84 -2.01 -9.72
CA MET A 32 9.85 -1.58 -10.72
C MET A 32 9.92 -0.08 -11.03
N HIS A 33 10.89 0.64 -10.47
CA HIS A 33 11.06 2.10 -10.63
C HIS A 33 9.79 2.91 -10.31
N ILE A 34 9.04 2.51 -9.28
CA ILE A 34 7.85 3.22 -8.80
C ILE A 34 7.93 3.48 -7.30
N SER A 35 7.19 4.48 -6.81
CA SER A 35 7.18 4.79 -5.38
C SER A 35 6.47 3.72 -4.56
N LYS A 36 6.89 3.53 -3.30
CA LYS A 36 6.23 2.65 -2.33
C LYS A 36 4.72 2.85 -2.29
N SER A 37 4.27 4.11 -2.19
CA SER A 37 2.85 4.45 -2.11
C SER A 37 2.09 4.04 -3.37
N LYS A 38 2.70 4.20 -4.56
CA LYS A 38 2.11 3.76 -5.83
C LYS A 38 2.05 2.23 -5.89
N TYR A 39 3.11 1.55 -5.48
CA TYR A 39 3.17 0.09 -5.42
C TYR A 39 2.10 -0.49 -4.48
N CYS A 40 2.01 0.03 -3.25
CA CYS A 40 0.97 -0.36 -2.30
C CYS A 40 -0.44 -0.15 -2.86
N LYS A 41 -0.69 0.99 -3.54
CA LYS A 41 -1.99 1.24 -4.17
C LYS A 41 -2.32 0.21 -5.25
N ILE A 42 -1.34 -0.18 -6.08
CA ILE A 42 -1.53 -1.19 -7.13
C ILE A 42 -1.88 -2.55 -6.51
N ILE A 43 -1.14 -2.98 -5.48
CA ILE A 43 -1.42 -4.26 -4.80
C ILE A 43 -2.83 -4.27 -4.21
N LEU A 44 -3.22 -3.21 -3.50
CA LEU A 44 -4.54 -3.12 -2.89
C LEU A 44 -5.65 -3.13 -3.95
N GLN A 45 -5.44 -2.45 -5.09
CA GLN A 45 -6.38 -2.47 -6.20
C GLN A 45 -6.49 -3.87 -6.82
N GLN A 46 -5.36 -4.55 -7.09
CA GLN A 46 -5.36 -5.92 -7.61
C GLN A 46 -6.06 -6.89 -6.65
N TRP A 47 -5.90 -6.70 -5.34
CA TRP A 47 -6.61 -7.50 -4.35
C TRP A 47 -8.12 -7.25 -4.41
N LEU A 48 -8.58 -6.00 -4.49
CA LEU A 48 -9.99 -5.67 -4.66
C LEU A 48 -10.56 -6.26 -5.96
N ASP A 49 -9.85 -6.10 -7.07
CA ASP A 49 -10.24 -6.61 -8.39
C ASP A 49 -10.29 -8.14 -8.44
N SER A 50 -9.48 -8.82 -7.61
CA SER A 50 -9.47 -10.28 -7.53
C SER A 50 -10.76 -10.87 -6.94
N GLY A 51 -11.60 -10.05 -6.28
CA GLY A 51 -12.82 -10.50 -5.61
C GLY A 51 -12.59 -11.43 -4.42
N LYS A 52 -11.33 -11.71 -4.05
CA LYS A 52 -10.97 -12.56 -2.92
C LYS A 52 -11.28 -11.85 -1.61
N LYS A 53 -12.39 -12.24 -0.97
CA LYS A 53 -12.69 -11.81 0.38
C LYS A 53 -11.79 -12.58 1.34
N LEU A 54 -10.88 -11.88 2.01
CA LEU A 54 -10.28 -12.40 3.24
C LEU A 54 -11.39 -12.44 4.29
N THR A 55 -11.94 -13.63 4.54
CA THR A 55 -12.69 -13.87 5.77
C THR A 55 -11.67 -13.83 6.90
N LEU A 56 -11.53 -12.66 7.53
CA LEU A 56 -10.86 -12.56 8.82
C LEU A 56 -11.79 -13.23 9.83
N SER A 57 -11.60 -14.53 10.04
CA SER A 57 -12.15 -15.23 11.19
C SER A 57 -11.24 -14.95 12.38
N GLU A 58 -11.83 -14.47 13.48
CA GLU A 58 -11.16 -14.32 14.78
C GLU A 58 -10.72 -15.66 15.37
#